data_AF-A0A7J4KX90-F1
#
_entry.id   AF-A0A7J4KX90-F1
#
_cell.length_a   1.000
_cell.length_b   1.000
_cell.length_c   1.000
_cell.angle_alpha   90.00
_cell.angle_beta   90.00
_cell.angle_gamma   90.00
#
_symmetry.space_group_name_H-M   'P 1'
#
loop_
_entity.id
_entity.type
_entity.pdbx_description
1 polymer ?
#
loop_
_entity_poly.entity_id
_entity_poly.type
_entity_poly.pdbx_seq_one_letter_code
_entity_poly.pdbx_strand_id
1 'polypeptide(L)'
;MAANESLVEKIHQFGVEAMKRNSAIGSSISHAVIGLLQYDGTLEGATKEDISNIRGVGPKAVPYISRIISGEDIKNILGEIPYLSGNRRYAKPGRGLHDSGNWDGSWDNAVSRVEGD
;
A
#
# COMPACT_ATOMS: atom_id res chain seq x y z
N MET A 1 -6.45 -20.47 -3.68
CA MET A 1 -6.34 -19.28 -4.54
C MET A 1 -6.94 -18.02 -3.90
N ALA A 2 -7.94 -18.10 -2.99
CA ALA A 2 -8.59 -16.92 -2.40
C ALA A 2 -7.73 -16.01 -1.47
N ALA A 3 -6.69 -16.55 -0.79
CA ALA A 3 -5.93 -15.77 0.20
C ALA A 3 -5.07 -14.65 -0.42
N ASN A 4 -4.54 -14.86 -1.64
CA ASN A 4 -3.74 -13.85 -2.32
C ASN A 4 -4.62 -12.70 -2.84
N GLU A 5 -5.86 -12.98 -3.28
CA GLU A 5 -6.73 -11.96 -3.87
C GLU A 5 -7.04 -10.81 -2.89
N SER A 6 -7.42 -11.13 -1.65
CA SER A 6 -7.68 -10.12 -0.61
C SER A 6 -6.45 -9.28 -0.29
N LEU A 7 -5.27 -9.92 -0.17
CA LEU A 7 -4.02 -9.23 0.11
C LEU A 7 -3.58 -8.34 -1.06
N VAL A 8 -3.80 -8.80 -2.28
CA VAL A 8 -3.47 -8.06 -3.50
C VAL A 8 -4.40 -6.87 -3.69
N GLU A 9 -5.69 -7.02 -3.37
CA GLU A 9 -6.64 -5.90 -3.34
C GLU A 9 -6.21 -4.84 -2.31
N LYS A 10 -5.79 -5.27 -1.12
CA LYS A 10 -5.25 -4.38 -0.07
C LYS A 10 -4.01 -3.62 -0.55
N ILE A 11 -3.08 -4.30 -1.24
CA ILE A 11 -1.89 -3.67 -1.85
C ILE A 11 -2.28 -2.70 -2.98
N HIS A 12 -3.30 -3.04 -3.77
CA HIS A 12 -3.81 -2.17 -4.83
C HIS A 12 -4.39 -0.87 -4.25
N GLN A 13 -5.26 -0.97 -3.23
CA GLN A 13 -5.82 0.19 -2.53
C GLN A 13 -4.71 1.06 -1.91
N PHE A 14 -3.70 0.44 -1.31
CA PHE A 14 -2.52 1.15 -0.83
C PHE A 14 -1.80 1.92 -1.94
N GLY A 15 -1.60 1.31 -3.11
CA GLY A 15 -0.99 1.95 -4.27
C GLY A 15 -1.75 3.20 -4.73
N VAL A 16 -3.09 3.13 -4.78
CA VAL A 16 -3.96 4.27 -5.12
C VAL A 16 -3.81 5.43 -4.14
N GLU A 17 -3.77 5.14 -2.84
CA GLU A 17 -3.54 6.19 -1.82
C GLU A 17 -2.11 6.72 -1.85
N ALA A 18 -1.13 5.85 -2.07
CA ALA A 18 0.27 6.23 -2.24
C ALA A 18 0.46 7.20 -3.41
N MET A 19 -0.28 7.04 -4.52
CA MET A 19 -0.21 7.95 -5.66
C MET A 19 -0.54 9.40 -5.30
N LYS A 20 -1.45 9.63 -4.34
CA LYS A 20 -1.83 10.98 -3.90
C LYS A 20 -0.67 11.71 -3.21
N ARG A 21 0.22 10.96 -2.53
CA ARG A 21 1.42 11.47 -1.85
C ARG A 21 2.63 11.51 -2.78
N ASN A 22 2.82 10.43 -3.53
CA ASN A 22 3.95 10.20 -4.41
C ASN A 22 3.55 9.31 -5.58
N SER A 23 3.28 9.94 -6.73
CA SER A 23 2.83 9.25 -7.94
C SER A 23 3.83 8.19 -8.42
N ALA A 24 5.14 8.39 -8.23
CA ALA A 24 6.16 7.42 -8.63
C ALA A 24 6.13 6.15 -7.77
N ILE A 25 5.96 6.28 -6.45
CA ILE A 25 5.82 5.14 -5.55
C ILE A 25 4.48 4.45 -5.79
N GLY A 26 3.37 5.20 -5.82
CA GLY A 26 2.06 4.63 -6.06
C GLY A 26 1.96 3.88 -7.39
N SER A 27 2.49 4.44 -8.48
CA SER A 27 2.53 3.75 -9.78
C SER A 27 3.39 2.48 -9.75
N SER A 28 4.53 2.51 -9.05
CA SER A 28 5.36 1.30 -8.88
C SER A 28 4.61 0.19 -8.15
N ILE A 29 3.75 0.53 -7.18
CA ILE A 29 2.96 -0.44 -6.43
C ILE A 29 1.79 -0.95 -7.26
N SER A 30 1.06 -0.07 -7.96
CA SER A 30 -0.02 -0.47 -8.85
C SER A 30 0.46 -1.39 -9.98
N HIS A 31 1.66 -1.20 -10.51
CA HIS A 31 2.24 -2.15 -11.47
C HIS A 31 2.59 -3.50 -10.83
N ALA A 32 3.05 -3.50 -9.58
CA ALA A 32 3.36 -4.73 -8.85
C ALA A 32 2.12 -5.61 -8.63
N VAL A 33 0.92 -5.03 -8.51
CA VAL A 33 -0.36 -5.76 -8.38
C VAL A 33 -0.55 -6.81 -9.46
N ILE A 34 -0.22 -6.50 -10.73
CA ILE A 34 -0.37 -7.45 -11.84
C ILE A 34 0.52 -8.67 -11.62
N GLY A 35 1.76 -8.45 -11.17
CA GLY A 35 2.70 -9.53 -10.85
C GLY A 35 2.24 -10.38 -9.67
N LEU A 36 1.68 -9.73 -8.64
CA LEU A 36 1.17 -10.42 -7.46
C LEU A 36 -0.10 -11.25 -7.74
N LEU A 37 -0.99 -10.78 -8.63
CA LEU A 37 -2.15 -11.55 -9.08
C LEU A 37 -1.76 -12.81 -9.85
N GLN A 38 -0.64 -12.75 -10.58
CA GLN A 38 -0.11 -13.86 -11.38
C GLN A 38 0.86 -14.75 -10.58
N TYR A 39 1.08 -14.46 -9.30
CA TYR A 39 1.99 -15.23 -8.47
C TYR A 39 1.30 -16.50 -7.97
N ASP A 40 1.83 -17.65 -8.41
CA ASP A 40 1.29 -18.98 -8.07
C ASP A 40 1.61 -19.43 -6.63
N GLY A 41 2.52 -18.73 -5.95
CA GLY A 41 2.90 -19.02 -4.56
C GLY A 41 2.03 -18.29 -3.54
N THR A 42 2.19 -18.62 -2.26
CA THR A 42 1.51 -17.92 -1.17
C THR A 42 2.23 -16.60 -0.85
N LEU A 43 1.49 -15.49 -0.80
CA LEU A 43 2.05 -14.20 -0.39
C LEU A 43 2.18 -14.08 1.13
N GLU A 44 1.34 -14.77 1.88
CA GLU A 44 1.40 -14.80 3.34
C GLU A 44 2.75 -15.35 3.82
N GLY A 45 3.48 -14.56 4.62
CA GLY A 45 4.82 -14.91 5.08
C GLY A 45 5.94 -14.70 4.04
N ALA A 46 5.65 -14.15 2.86
CA ALA A 46 6.67 -13.87 1.85
C ALA A 46 7.72 -12.87 2.36
N THR A 47 8.99 -13.21 2.19
CA THR A 47 10.11 -12.34 2.55
C THR A 47 10.29 -11.23 1.53
N LYS A 48 11.10 -10.22 1.86
CA LYS A 48 11.49 -9.17 0.89
C LYS A 48 12.14 -9.76 -0.37
N GLU A 49 12.90 -10.84 -0.21
CA GLU A 49 13.58 -11.51 -1.31
C GLU A 49 12.57 -12.20 -2.23
N ASP A 50 11.61 -12.93 -1.66
CA ASP A 50 10.51 -13.55 -2.42
C ASP A 50 9.75 -12.50 -3.24
N ILE A 51 9.34 -11.39 -2.60
CA ILE A 51 8.60 -10.30 -3.23
C ILE A 51 9.42 -9.65 -4.35
N SER A 52 10.74 -9.50 -4.16
CA SER A 52 11.62 -8.91 -5.18
C SER A 52 11.82 -9.81 -6.41
N ASN A 53 11.61 -11.12 -6.26
CA ASN A 53 11.69 -12.10 -7.35
C ASN A 53 10.37 -12.21 -8.13
N ILE A 54 9.27 -11.65 -7.63
CA ILE A 54 7.99 -11.64 -8.34
C ILE A 54 8.09 -10.73 -9.56
N ARG A 55 7.83 -11.31 -10.74
CA ARG A 55 7.86 -10.59 -12.01
C ARG A 55 6.92 -9.39 -11.97
N GLY A 56 7.44 -8.20 -12.29
CA GLY A 56 6.67 -6.96 -12.31
C GLY A 56 6.69 -6.18 -11.00
N VAL A 57 7.24 -6.74 -9.92
CA VAL A 57 7.46 -6.01 -8.66
C VAL A 57 8.76 -5.22 -8.74
N GLY A 58 8.65 -3.90 -8.78
CA GLY A 58 9.81 -3.01 -8.79
C GLY A 58 10.44 -2.84 -7.40
N PRO A 59 11.75 -2.56 -7.30
CA PRO A 59 12.47 -2.44 -6.02
C PRO A 59 11.92 -1.34 -5.09
N LYS A 60 11.26 -0.33 -5.66
CA LYS A 60 10.58 0.72 -4.87
C LYS A 60 9.29 0.24 -4.21
N ALA A 61 8.63 -0.78 -4.76
CA ALA A 61 7.38 -1.33 -4.22
C ALA A 61 7.65 -2.41 -3.16
N VAL A 62 8.73 -3.20 -3.31
CA VAL A 62 9.14 -4.26 -2.38
C VAL A 62 9.07 -3.87 -0.90
N PRO A 63 9.67 -2.75 -0.44
CA PRO A 63 9.65 -2.42 1.00
C PRO A 63 8.24 -2.15 1.53
N TYR A 64 7.35 -1.60 0.71
CA TYR A 64 5.97 -1.30 1.11
C TYR A 64 5.10 -2.57 1.09
N ILE A 65 5.21 -3.36 0.03
CA ILE A 65 4.48 -4.63 -0.11
C ILE A 65 4.85 -5.59 1.02
N SER A 66 6.15 -5.72 1.34
CA SER A 66 6.63 -6.58 2.42
C SER A 66 6.06 -6.20 3.79
N ARG A 67 5.92 -4.90 4.07
CA ARG A 67 5.32 -4.41 5.33
C ARG A 67 3.82 -4.72 5.40
N ILE A 68 3.10 -4.54 4.30
CA ILE A 68 1.67 -4.89 4.20
C ILE A 68 1.46 -6.40 4.42
N ILE A 69 2.28 -7.22 3.78
CA ILE A 69 2.25 -8.70 3.92
C ILE A 69 2.57 -9.11 5.35
N SER A 70 3.48 -8.40 6.03
CA SER A 70 3.84 -8.64 7.42
C SER A 70 2.76 -8.19 8.43
N GLY A 71 1.62 -7.68 7.95
CA GLY A 71 0.50 -7.24 8.77
C GLY A 71 0.69 -5.86 9.41
N GLU A 72 1.67 -5.08 8.96
CA GLU A 72 1.85 -3.73 9.47
C GLU A 72 0.68 -2.80 9.08
N ASP A 73 0.35 -1.89 9.98
CA ASP A 73 -0.75 -0.93 9.77
C ASP A 73 -0.50 -0.06 8.53
N ILE A 74 -1.45 -0.09 7.59
CA ILE A 74 -1.37 0.64 6.33
C ILE A 74 -1.21 2.16 6.55
N LYS A 75 -1.88 2.73 7.56
CA LYS A 75 -1.85 4.18 7.79
C LYS A 75 -0.44 4.61 8.19
N ASN A 76 0.26 3.81 8.98
CA ASN A 76 1.67 4.02 9.31
C ASN A 76 2.56 3.97 8.06
N ILE A 77 2.40 2.93 7.23
CA ILE A 77 3.17 2.77 6.00
C ILE A 77 2.93 3.95 5.04
N LEU A 78 1.67 4.38 4.85
CA LEU A 78 1.32 5.56 4.04
C LEU A 78 1.93 6.84 4.60
N GLY A 79 1.95 6.98 5.94
CA GLY A 79 2.55 8.08 6.70
C GLY A 79 4.01 8.35 6.31
N GLU A 80 4.75 7.29 6.03
CA GLU A 80 6.18 7.33 5.71
C GLU A 80 6.48 7.54 4.21
N ILE A 81 5.48 7.50 3.33
CA ILE A 81 5.69 7.75 1.90
C ILE A 81 6.15 9.21 1.71
N PRO A 82 7.34 9.45 1.15
CA PRO A 82 7.85 10.80 0.95
C PRO A 82 6.99 11.56 -0.04
N TYR A 83 6.61 12.79 0.28
CA TYR A 83 5.88 13.64 -0.65
C TYR A 83 6.75 14.02 -1.84
N LEU A 84 6.23 13.86 -3.06
CA LEU A 84 6.93 14.29 -4.26
C LEU A 84 6.90 15.83 -4.30
N SER A 85 8.05 16.47 -4.17
CA SER A 85 8.20 17.94 -4.13
C SER A 85 7.76 18.53 -5.48
N GLY A 86 6.51 18.98 -5.51
CA GLY A 86 5.80 19.41 -6.72
C GLY A 86 4.29 19.42 -6.49
N ASN A 87 3.79 18.56 -5.59
CA ASN A 87 2.41 18.56 -5.13
C ASN A 87 2.24 19.51 -3.92
N ARG A 88 2.36 20.83 -4.15
CA ARG A 88 2.24 21.89 -3.10
C ARG A 88 0.89 21.95 -2.37
N ARG A 89 -0.08 21.07 -2.68
CA ARG A 89 -1.34 20.98 -1.91
C ARG A 89 -1.24 20.14 -0.63
N TYR A 90 -0.17 19.36 -0.44
CA TYR A 90 -0.01 18.50 0.75
C TYR A 90 1.25 18.78 1.56
N ALA A 91 2.07 19.75 1.14
CA ALA A 91 3.20 20.21 1.91
C ALA A 91 2.75 21.29 2.89
N LYS A 92 2.46 20.92 4.15
CA LYS A 92 2.79 21.81 5.26
C LYS A 92 3.94 21.22 6.07
N PRO A 93 5.05 21.97 6.24
CA PRO A 93 6.09 21.64 7.19
C PRO A 93 5.64 22.13 8.57
N GLY A 94 5.63 21.26 9.56
CA GLY A 94 5.25 21.69 10.90
C GLY A 94 5.28 20.54 11.88
N ARG A 95 6.32 20.52 12.71
CA ARG A 95 6.33 19.76 13.95
C ARG A 95 5.04 20.00 14.71
N GLY A 96 4.41 18.90 15.14
CA GLY A 96 3.39 18.87 16.19
C GLY A 96 2.08 19.54 15.82
N LEU A 97 1.02 18.74 15.72
CA LEU A 97 -0.27 19.02 16.33
C LEU A 97 -1.15 17.79 16.13
N HIS A 98 -1.60 17.24 17.26
CA HIS A 98 -2.87 16.54 17.36
C HIS A 98 -3.90 17.29 16.52
N ASP A 99 -4.34 16.69 15.42
CA ASP A 99 -5.62 17.02 14.81
C ASP A 99 -6.21 15.73 14.29
N SER A 100 -6.95 15.08 15.20
CA SER A 100 -8.04 14.16 14.95
C SER A 100 -9.05 14.83 14.00
N GLY A 101 -8.75 14.78 12.71
CA GLY A 101 -9.57 15.32 11.64
C GLY A 101 -10.06 14.21 10.71
N ASN A 102 -11.06 13.46 11.17
CA ASN A 102 -12.12 12.88 10.35
C ASN A 102 -11.71 12.17 9.03
N TRP A 103 -10.90 11.12 9.12
CA TRP A 103 -10.65 10.12 8.05
C TRP A 103 -11.45 8.82 8.24
N ASP A 104 -12.42 8.84 9.16
CA ASP A 104 -13.13 7.68 9.71
C ASP A 104 -14.06 6.99 8.69
N GLY A 105 -14.80 7.76 7.88
CA GLY A 105 -15.87 7.18 7.07
C GLY A 105 -15.47 6.48 5.75
N SER A 106 -14.24 6.67 5.25
CA SER A 106 -13.84 6.08 3.95
C SER A 106 -13.11 4.74 4.08
N TRP A 107 -12.54 4.46 5.26
CA TRP A 107 -11.83 3.21 5.52
C TRP A 107 -12.78 2.13 6.07
N ASP A 108 -13.70 2.46 6.97
CA ASP A 108 -14.68 1.51 7.50
C ASP A 108 -15.54 0.88 6.39
N ASN A 109 -15.85 1.65 5.35
CA ASN A 109 -16.66 1.16 4.23
C ASN A 109 -15.88 0.29 3.23
N ALA A 110 -14.54 0.43 3.19
CA ALA A 110 -13.67 -0.39 2.34
C ALA A 110 -13.26 -1.70 3.03
N VAL A 111 -13.07 -1.67 4.35
CA VAL A 111 -12.72 -2.83 5.17
C VAL A 111 -13.94 -3.70 5.50
N SER A 112 -15.11 -3.09 5.83
CA SER A 112 -16.35 -3.86 6.13
C SER A 112 -16.86 -4.68 4.94
N ARG A 113 -16.44 -4.37 3.71
CA ARG A 113 -16.78 -5.15 2.50
C ARG A 113 -15.90 -6.38 2.31
N VAL A 114 -14.72 -6.42 2.92
CA VAL A 114 -13.75 -7.51 2.75
C VAL A 114 -13.89 -8.55 3.88
N GLU A 115 -14.42 -8.17 5.04
CA GLU A 115 -14.66 -9.09 6.18
C GLU A 115 -16.11 -9.62 6.25
N GLY A 116 -16.96 -9.29 5.27
CA GLY A 116 -18.42 -9.46 5.32
C GLY A 116 -19.06 -10.48 4.37
N ASP A 117 -18.30 -11.39 3.76
CA ASP A 117 -18.81 -12.51 2.95
C ASP A 117 -18.11 -13.84 3.30
#